data_AF-A0A6J5AIV9-F1
#
_entry.id   AF-A0A6J5AIV9-F1
#
_cell.length_a   1.000
_cell.length_b   1.000
_cell.length_c   1.000
_cell.angle_alpha   90.00
_cell.angle_beta   90.00
_cell.angle_gamma   90.00
#
_symmetry.space_group_name_H-M   'P 1'
#
loop_
_entity.id
_entity.type
_entity.pdbx_description
1 polymer ?
#
loop_
_entity_poly.entity_id
_entity_poly.type
_entity_poly.pdbx_seq_one_letter_code
_entity_poly.pdbx_strand_id
1 'polypeptide(L)'
;MSMETDTVTDERVAQIADRMTGEGKKVSALAIWAEVRSGSIVAVSAAVERWRQARQPASGQALAPVMTSLPDDVAQTMLSAAGTLWASAREEAERVVNQRLALAGGHAEAVAAERDEALAEYQNTLAEAELARERVATLTNALSISEDAVNRLATELSGLRERAKAAEDRVAELESREAEIESRAAAAEARVVQTEEREAAAEARIAQAEQRASAAEARLQAAETSLVEERQAREALSTAAMARDEEIARLTEERDAAHQKAATLGEAGEAHAREVQRWAEESSAASSRAEDAALQASESLAQLAALQTQLDHAHAELSAQREAHAARGDEAAAQRAEVERAQQELAAAREQLAAMSEANTVATAETARLAQDASAAASRAEAAEQRAAALEQRLAELEAAHAQAQQQSASTDAPSPDHESKEALMAEEIDSLRRQLASQAKAHEKAYGELRTLAEQWIAHAKELKRRLGATNQKVTFLDARSAAEVALLRRLSSELERLKPDHDLVSRDAQQKLISATLAERLEQKGYRYDPATAVMSKIEA
;
A
#
# COMPACT_ATOMS: atom_id res chain seq x y z
N MET A 1 -7.40 -34.16 38.85
CA MET A 1 -6.29 -35.10 38.64
C MET A 1 -5.16 -34.68 39.54
N SER A 2 -4.80 -35.51 40.50
CA SER A 2 -3.75 -35.24 41.50
C SER A 2 -2.39 -35.19 40.81
N MET A 3 -1.72 -34.04 40.88
CA MET A 3 -0.31 -33.92 40.53
C MET A 3 0.49 -34.49 41.69
N GLU A 4 0.95 -35.74 41.57
CA GLU A 4 2.02 -36.26 42.43
C GLU A 4 3.22 -35.31 42.28
N THR A 5 3.55 -34.60 43.34
CA THR A 5 4.77 -33.82 43.41
C THR A 5 5.92 -34.80 43.60
N ASP A 6 6.60 -35.13 42.51
CA ASP A 6 7.87 -35.86 42.55
C ASP A 6 8.86 -35.06 43.41
N THR A 7 8.91 -35.41 44.69
CA THR A 7 9.81 -34.78 45.67
C THR A 7 11.20 -35.37 45.48
N VAL A 8 12.15 -34.51 45.11
CA VAL A 8 13.56 -34.87 45.03
C VAL A 8 14.05 -35.23 46.43
N THR A 9 14.38 -36.50 46.63
CA THR A 9 14.93 -37.00 47.89
C THR A 9 16.46 -36.86 47.91
N ASP A 10 17.01 -36.48 49.05
CA ASP A 10 18.46 -36.31 49.24
C ASP A 10 19.25 -37.58 48.93
N GLU A 11 18.64 -38.74 49.19
CA GLU A 11 19.18 -40.08 48.87
C GLU A 11 19.47 -40.22 47.37
N ARG A 12 18.54 -39.75 46.52
CA ARG A 12 18.66 -39.86 45.06
C ARG A 12 19.69 -38.90 44.50
N VAL A 13 19.80 -37.71 45.09
CA VAL A 13 20.87 -36.74 44.78
C VAL A 13 22.25 -37.30 45.16
N ALA A 14 22.37 -37.94 46.33
CA ALA A 14 23.60 -38.57 46.81
C ALA A 14 24.03 -39.75 45.91
N GLN A 15 23.10 -40.63 45.50
CA GLN A 15 23.39 -41.74 44.59
C GLN A 15 23.89 -41.27 43.21
N ILE A 16 23.29 -40.22 42.65
CA ILE A 16 23.73 -39.64 41.37
C ILE A 16 25.10 -38.98 41.54
N ALA A 17 25.32 -38.24 42.63
CA ALA A 17 26.61 -37.63 42.95
C ALA A 17 27.73 -38.69 43.10
N ASP A 18 27.45 -39.82 43.75
CA ASP A 18 28.39 -40.93 43.92
C ASP A 18 28.74 -41.60 42.60
N ARG A 19 27.73 -41.86 41.75
CA ARG A 19 27.95 -42.39 40.41
C ARG A 19 28.76 -41.41 39.55
N MET A 20 28.42 -40.13 39.53
CA MET A 20 29.19 -39.12 38.80
C MET A 20 30.64 -39.04 39.27
N THR A 21 30.88 -39.18 40.57
CA THR A 21 32.23 -39.24 41.14
C THR A 21 32.98 -40.50 40.66
N GLY A 22 32.32 -41.66 40.63
CA GLY A 22 32.89 -42.91 40.10
C GLY A 22 33.17 -42.85 38.58
N GLU A 23 32.42 -42.06 37.83
CA GLU A 23 32.62 -41.80 36.40
C GLU A 23 33.67 -40.70 36.12
N GLY A 24 34.29 -40.11 37.15
CA GLY A 24 35.25 -39.01 37.00
C GLY A 24 34.62 -37.68 36.53
N LYS A 25 33.28 -37.56 36.58
CA LYS A 25 32.54 -36.37 36.18
C LYS A 25 32.42 -35.39 37.35
N LYS A 26 32.47 -34.09 37.05
CA LYS A 26 32.34 -33.03 38.07
C LYS A 26 30.92 -32.99 38.62
N VAL A 27 30.78 -33.19 39.93
CA VAL A 27 29.50 -33.14 40.64
C VAL A 27 29.05 -31.68 40.83
N SER A 28 28.08 -31.23 40.03
CA SER A 28 27.46 -29.91 40.16
C SER A 28 25.94 -30.01 40.31
N ALA A 29 25.34 -29.05 41.03
CA ALA A 29 23.89 -29.02 41.23
C ALA A 29 23.12 -28.96 39.90
N LEU A 30 23.67 -28.26 38.90
CA LEU A 30 23.09 -28.16 37.56
C LEU A 30 23.16 -29.49 36.80
N ALA A 31 24.29 -30.22 36.92
CA ALA A 31 24.47 -31.51 36.27
C ALA A 31 23.58 -32.59 36.89
N ILE A 32 23.41 -32.58 38.21
CA ILE A 32 22.50 -33.49 38.90
C ILE A 32 21.04 -33.13 38.59
N TRP A 33 20.68 -31.84 38.58
CA TRP A 33 19.33 -31.40 38.21
C TRP A 33 18.96 -31.76 36.77
N ALA A 34 19.92 -31.69 35.83
CA ALA A 34 19.73 -32.10 34.44
C ALA A 34 19.44 -33.61 34.26
N GLU A 35 19.85 -34.43 35.23
CA GLU A 35 19.64 -35.88 35.23
C GLU A 35 18.43 -36.32 36.07
N VAL A 36 18.12 -35.58 37.15
CA VAL A 36 16.92 -35.79 37.98
C VAL A 36 15.65 -35.29 37.26
N ARG A 37 15.75 -34.17 36.51
CA ARG A 37 14.68 -33.50 35.74
C ARG A 37 13.35 -33.32 36.49
N SER A 38 13.39 -33.31 37.82
CA SER A 38 12.27 -33.06 38.70
C SER A 38 12.73 -32.23 39.91
N GLY A 39 11.79 -31.53 40.54
CA GLY A 39 12.03 -30.66 41.69
C GLY A 39 12.75 -29.35 41.41
N SER A 40 12.82 -28.50 42.45
CA SER A 40 13.51 -27.22 42.40
C SER A 40 15.02 -27.40 42.40
N ILE A 41 15.72 -26.67 41.54
CA ILE A 41 17.19 -26.65 41.47
C ILE A 41 17.84 -26.24 42.80
N VAL A 42 17.13 -25.43 43.61
CA VAL A 42 17.57 -25.00 44.94
C VAL A 42 17.57 -26.16 45.95
N ALA A 43 16.60 -27.08 45.83
CA ALA A 43 16.55 -28.28 46.66
C ALA A 43 17.69 -29.25 46.29
N VAL A 44 17.95 -29.41 44.99
CA VAL A 44 19.09 -30.20 44.49
C VAL A 44 20.42 -29.63 44.98
N SER A 45 20.61 -28.30 44.94
CA SER A 45 21.85 -27.69 45.44
C SER A 45 22.05 -27.93 46.94
N ALA A 46 21.00 -27.81 47.75
CA ALA A 46 21.09 -28.02 49.20
C ALA A 46 21.37 -29.49 49.56
N ALA A 47 20.90 -30.44 48.76
CA ALA A 47 21.18 -31.87 48.93
C ALA A 47 22.63 -32.23 48.54
N VAL A 48 23.15 -31.64 47.44
CA VAL A 48 24.56 -31.80 47.04
C VAL A 48 25.52 -31.23 48.09
N GLU A 49 25.17 -30.10 48.71
CA GLU A 49 25.97 -29.49 49.78
C GLU A 49 26.11 -30.44 50.99
N ARG A 50 25.00 -31.06 51.41
CA ARG A 50 24.98 -32.01 52.55
C ARG A 50 25.75 -33.30 52.24
N TRP A 51 25.64 -33.82 51.02
CA TRP A 51 26.45 -34.95 50.56
C TRP A 51 27.95 -34.65 50.60
N ARG A 52 28.38 -33.43 50.23
CA ARG A 52 29.81 -33.03 50.33
C ARG A 52 30.28 -32.94 51.77
N GLN A 53 29.47 -32.35 52.65
CA GLN A 53 29.81 -32.19 54.07
C GLN A 53 29.97 -33.54 54.78
N ALA A 54 29.14 -34.54 54.45
CA ALA A 54 29.25 -35.89 54.99
C ALA A 54 30.53 -36.65 54.57
N ARG A 55 31.24 -36.16 53.53
CA ARG A 55 32.44 -36.79 52.96
C ARG A 55 33.75 -36.11 53.31
N GLN A 56 33.73 -34.96 53.96
CA GLN A 56 34.96 -34.35 54.45
C GLN A 56 35.38 -35.05 55.76
N PRO A 57 36.53 -35.75 55.80
CA PRO A 57 37.05 -36.24 57.08
C PRO A 57 37.45 -35.05 57.94
N ALA A 58 37.20 -35.14 59.25
CA ALA A 58 37.72 -34.20 60.24
C ALA A 58 39.25 -34.20 60.17
N SER A 59 39.82 -33.18 59.51
CA SER A 59 41.26 -32.96 59.41
C SER A 59 41.84 -32.60 60.78
N GLY A 60 42.17 -33.62 61.56
CA GLY A 60 42.71 -33.49 62.91
C GLY A 60 43.39 -34.77 63.39
N GLN A 61 44.31 -35.32 62.59
CA GLN A 61 45.24 -36.35 63.05
C GLN A 61 46.67 -35.94 62.72
N ALA A 62 47.39 -35.54 63.77
CA ALA A 62 48.80 -35.24 63.75
C ALA A 62 49.60 -36.51 63.44
N LEU A 63 50.36 -36.48 62.34
CA LEU A 63 51.41 -37.46 62.06
C LEU A 63 52.66 -37.07 62.86
N ALA A 64 53.22 -38.02 63.60
CA ALA A 64 54.42 -37.85 64.41
C ALA A 64 55.67 -37.58 63.54
N PRO A 65 56.60 -36.70 63.96
CA PRO A 65 57.81 -36.43 63.20
C PRO A 65 58.91 -37.45 63.55
N VAL A 66 59.49 -38.08 62.52
CA VAL A 66 60.79 -38.74 62.58
C VAL A 66 61.81 -37.81 61.92
N MET A 67 62.95 -37.66 62.60
CA MET A 67 63.95 -36.61 62.42
C MET A 67 64.75 -36.67 61.12
N THR A 68 65.08 -35.49 60.59
CA THR A 68 66.47 -35.06 60.34
C THR A 68 66.57 -33.56 60.65
N SER A 69 67.30 -33.21 61.71
CA SER A 69 67.43 -31.83 62.21
C SER A 69 68.29 -30.97 61.29
N LEU A 70 67.66 -30.03 60.58
CA LEU A 70 68.29 -28.73 60.30
C LEU A 70 68.43 -27.98 61.66
N PRO A 71 69.45 -27.12 61.86
CA PRO A 71 69.52 -26.26 63.05
C PRO A 71 68.21 -25.49 63.22
N ASP A 72 67.62 -25.49 64.43
CA ASP A 72 66.28 -24.93 64.70
C ASP A 72 66.10 -23.51 64.17
N ASP A 73 67.16 -22.71 64.21
CA ASP A 73 67.17 -21.33 63.72
C ASP A 73 66.95 -21.24 62.19
N VAL A 74 67.51 -22.19 61.43
CA VAL A 74 67.33 -22.27 59.97
C VAL A 74 65.96 -22.83 59.62
N ALA A 75 65.47 -23.84 60.35
CA ALA A 75 64.13 -24.39 60.16
C ALA A 75 63.04 -23.35 60.45
N GLN A 76 63.20 -22.57 61.53
CA GLN A 76 62.28 -21.51 61.91
C GLN A 76 62.28 -20.36 60.88
N THR A 77 63.45 -19.96 60.38
CA THR A 77 63.56 -18.92 59.35
C THR A 77 62.96 -19.38 58.03
N MET A 78 63.17 -20.64 57.63
CA MET A 78 62.55 -21.20 56.43
C MET A 78 61.03 -21.36 56.57
N LEU A 79 60.53 -21.74 57.75
CA LEU A 79 59.10 -21.80 58.03
C LEU A 79 58.45 -20.41 58.05
N SER A 80 59.11 -19.39 58.63
CA SER A 80 58.60 -18.02 58.60
C SER A 80 58.62 -17.44 57.18
N ALA A 81 59.69 -17.69 56.42
CA ALA A 81 59.79 -17.29 55.02
C ALA A 81 58.75 -18.00 54.14
N ALA A 82 58.50 -19.30 54.36
CA ALA A 82 57.42 -20.02 53.69
C ALA A 82 56.04 -19.46 54.08
N GLY A 83 55.85 -19.09 55.35
CA GLY A 83 54.61 -18.46 55.82
C GLY A 83 54.35 -17.09 55.20
N THR A 84 55.37 -16.23 55.08
CA THR A 84 55.25 -14.91 54.43
C THR A 84 55.07 -15.04 52.92
N LEU A 85 55.75 -16.00 52.29
CA LEU A 85 55.59 -16.29 50.86
C LEU A 85 54.19 -16.86 50.56
N TRP A 86 53.65 -17.71 51.44
CA TRP A 86 52.29 -18.23 51.32
C TRP A 86 51.24 -17.15 51.54
N ALA A 87 51.42 -16.27 52.54
CA ALA A 87 50.52 -15.15 52.80
C ALA A 87 50.50 -14.16 51.61
N SER A 88 51.66 -13.79 51.07
CA SER A 88 51.75 -12.91 49.90
C SER A 88 51.19 -13.54 48.63
N ALA A 89 51.46 -14.83 48.38
CA ALA A 89 50.86 -15.55 47.26
C ALA A 89 49.33 -15.64 47.38
N ARG A 90 48.81 -15.82 48.61
CA ARG A 90 47.38 -15.83 48.89
C ARG A 90 46.74 -14.45 48.69
N GLU A 91 47.34 -13.39 49.21
CA GLU A 91 46.84 -12.02 49.04
C GLU A 91 46.80 -11.62 47.56
N GLU A 92 47.84 -11.94 46.77
CA GLU A 92 47.83 -11.67 45.33
C GLU A 92 46.77 -12.51 44.59
N ALA A 93 46.58 -13.78 44.99
CA ALA A 93 45.51 -14.61 44.43
C ALA A 93 44.11 -14.04 44.75
N GLU A 94 43.86 -13.61 45.99
CA GLU A 94 42.62 -12.95 46.40
C GLU A 94 42.42 -11.63 45.62
N ARG A 95 43.48 -10.85 45.41
CA ARG A 95 43.45 -9.61 44.62
C ARG A 95 43.04 -9.87 43.17
N VAL A 96 43.68 -10.85 42.52
CA VAL A 96 43.38 -11.22 41.12
C VAL A 96 41.96 -11.78 40.99
N VAL A 97 41.50 -12.60 41.94
CA VAL A 97 40.12 -13.12 41.95
C VAL A 97 39.12 -12.00 42.12
N ASN A 98 39.34 -11.07 43.06
CA ASN A 98 38.46 -9.92 43.27
C ASN A 98 38.44 -8.99 42.05
N GLN A 99 39.59 -8.77 41.40
CA GLN A 99 39.66 -8.00 40.16
C GLN A 99 38.88 -8.67 39.02
N ARG A 100 39.00 -9.99 38.87
CA ARG A 100 38.24 -10.75 37.86
C ARG A 100 36.74 -10.77 38.16
N LEU A 101 36.35 -10.88 39.44
CA LEU A 101 34.95 -10.80 39.87
C LEU A 101 34.36 -9.41 39.61
N ALA A 102 35.10 -8.33 39.87
CA ALA A 102 34.66 -6.97 39.58
C ALA A 102 34.46 -6.76 38.07
N LEU A 103 35.40 -7.23 37.23
CA LEU A 103 35.25 -7.18 35.78
C LEU A 103 34.08 -8.03 35.29
N ALA A 104 33.89 -9.23 35.84
CA ALA A 104 32.76 -10.09 35.48
C ALA A 104 31.42 -9.48 35.92
N GLY A 105 31.37 -8.84 37.10
CA GLY A 105 30.21 -8.09 37.58
C GLY A 105 29.85 -6.93 36.66
N GLY A 106 30.85 -6.12 36.27
CA GLY A 106 30.63 -5.02 35.32
C GLY A 106 30.13 -5.48 33.94
N HIS A 107 30.66 -6.59 33.41
CA HIS A 107 30.12 -7.17 32.17
C HIS A 107 28.69 -7.69 32.34
N ALA A 108 28.36 -8.31 33.47
CA ALA A 108 27.01 -8.80 33.75
C ALA A 108 26.00 -7.64 33.86
N GLU A 109 26.39 -6.53 34.49
CA GLU A 109 25.58 -5.31 34.57
C GLU A 109 25.38 -4.68 33.19
N ALA A 110 26.43 -4.61 32.36
CA ALA A 110 26.33 -4.09 30.99
C ALA A 110 25.37 -4.94 30.13
N VAL A 111 25.48 -6.26 30.17
CA VAL A 111 24.56 -7.17 29.46
C VAL A 111 23.13 -7.04 29.99
N ALA A 112 22.94 -6.82 31.29
CA ALA A 112 21.61 -6.58 31.86
C ALA A 112 21.02 -5.25 31.34
N ALA A 113 21.81 -4.19 31.24
CA ALA A 113 21.39 -2.90 30.70
C ALA A 113 21.02 -3.01 29.21
N GLU A 114 21.85 -3.67 28.40
CA GLU A 114 21.56 -3.92 26.97
C GLU A 114 20.26 -4.73 26.79
N ARG A 115 20.03 -5.73 27.65
CA ARG A 115 18.77 -6.51 27.64
C ARG A 115 17.56 -5.63 27.96
N ASP A 116 17.67 -4.78 28.98
CA ASP A 116 16.57 -3.94 29.43
C ASP A 116 16.24 -2.84 28.41
N GLU A 117 17.25 -2.29 27.73
CA GLU A 117 17.10 -1.38 26.60
C GLU A 117 16.41 -2.07 25.41
N ALA A 118 16.87 -3.26 25.00
CA ALA A 118 16.25 -4.03 23.94
C ALA A 118 14.79 -4.41 24.26
N LEU A 119 14.48 -4.68 25.53
CA LEU A 119 13.12 -4.95 25.99
C LEU A 119 12.23 -3.69 25.91
N ALA A 120 12.76 -2.52 26.26
CA ALA A 120 12.05 -1.26 26.13
C ALA A 120 11.77 -0.92 24.65
N GLU A 121 12.75 -1.12 23.77
CA GLU A 121 12.56 -0.96 22.32
C GLU A 121 11.49 -1.92 21.79
N TYR A 122 11.53 -3.20 22.19
CA TYR A 122 10.52 -4.17 21.80
C TYR A 122 9.11 -3.77 22.27
N GLN A 123 8.96 -3.30 23.51
CA GLN A 123 7.69 -2.81 24.04
C GLN A 123 7.18 -1.60 23.26
N ASN A 124 8.06 -0.67 22.87
CA ASN A 124 7.66 0.47 22.05
C ASN A 124 7.18 0.03 20.66
N THR A 125 7.91 -0.87 19.98
CA THR A 125 7.48 -1.38 18.67
C THR A 125 6.15 -2.16 18.74
N LEU A 126 5.89 -2.85 19.86
CA LEU A 126 4.61 -3.52 20.09
C LEU A 126 3.47 -2.49 20.22
N ALA A 127 3.66 -1.42 21.00
CA ALA A 127 2.67 -0.36 21.16
C ALA A 127 2.38 0.37 19.84
N GLU A 128 3.42 0.65 19.04
CA GLU A 128 3.27 1.22 17.70
C GLU A 128 2.48 0.29 16.76
N ALA A 129 2.74 -1.03 16.83
CA ALA A 129 2.01 -2.02 16.05
C ALA A 129 0.53 -2.14 16.47
N GLU A 130 0.23 -2.05 17.77
CA GLU A 130 -1.14 -2.03 18.29
C GLU A 130 -1.91 -0.80 17.81
N LEU A 131 -1.29 0.38 17.88
CA LEU A 131 -1.88 1.62 17.39
C LEU A 131 -2.08 1.61 15.85
N ALA A 132 -1.15 0.99 15.11
CA ALA A 132 -1.33 0.77 13.68
C ALA A 132 -2.50 -0.17 13.38
N ARG A 133 -2.69 -1.24 14.16
CA ARG A 133 -3.85 -2.15 14.03
C ARG A 133 -5.17 -1.46 14.30
N GLU A 134 -5.23 -0.60 15.33
CA GLU A 134 -6.42 0.19 15.63
C GLU A 134 -6.75 1.17 14.49
N ARG A 135 -5.73 1.83 13.93
CA ARG A 135 -5.90 2.68 12.73
C ARG A 135 -6.43 1.91 11.53
N VAL A 136 -5.94 0.69 11.29
CA VAL A 136 -6.48 -0.17 10.22
C VAL A 136 -7.94 -0.51 10.49
N ALA A 137 -8.29 -0.92 11.71
CA ALA A 137 -9.67 -1.27 12.06
C ALA A 137 -10.64 -0.09 11.87
N THR A 138 -10.23 1.11 12.27
CA THR A 138 -11.02 2.34 12.09
C THR A 138 -11.19 2.70 10.62
N LEU A 139 -10.13 2.63 9.80
CA LEU A 139 -10.20 2.87 8.36
C LEU A 139 -11.06 1.82 7.65
N THR A 140 -10.97 0.54 8.02
CA THR A 140 -11.82 -0.53 7.46
C THR A 140 -13.30 -0.28 7.76
N ASN A 141 -13.64 0.13 8.99
CA ASN A 141 -15.01 0.47 9.33
C ASN A 141 -15.52 1.68 8.53
N ALA A 142 -14.70 2.73 8.41
CA ALA A 142 -15.05 3.90 7.60
C ALA A 142 -15.25 3.55 6.12
N LEU A 143 -14.41 2.67 5.57
CA LEU A 143 -14.54 2.18 4.19
C LEU A 143 -15.87 1.44 4.01
N SER A 144 -16.20 0.49 4.90
CA SER A 144 -17.47 -0.25 4.86
C SER A 144 -18.69 0.69 4.91
N ILE A 145 -18.66 1.71 5.77
CA ILE A 145 -19.73 2.72 5.86
C ILE A 145 -19.85 3.51 4.54
N SER A 146 -18.71 3.87 3.93
CA SER A 146 -18.71 4.59 2.65
C SER A 146 -19.20 3.72 1.49
N GLU A 147 -18.85 2.43 1.47
CA GLU A 147 -19.34 1.46 0.48
C GLU A 147 -20.87 1.29 0.58
N ASP A 148 -21.40 1.18 1.79
CA ASP A 148 -22.85 1.16 2.03
C ASP A 148 -23.54 2.44 1.53
N ALA A 149 -22.93 3.60 1.75
CA ALA A 149 -23.45 4.88 1.26
C ALA A 149 -23.46 4.94 -0.28
N VAL A 150 -22.39 4.47 -0.94
CA VAL A 150 -22.31 4.39 -2.40
C VAL A 150 -23.37 3.44 -2.95
N ASN A 151 -23.59 2.29 -2.32
CA ASN A 151 -24.62 1.33 -2.73
C ASN A 151 -26.04 1.91 -2.60
N ARG A 152 -26.31 2.68 -1.55
CA ARG A 152 -27.58 3.41 -1.39
C ARG A 152 -27.76 4.46 -2.50
N LEU A 153 -26.74 5.29 -2.75
CA LEU A 153 -26.78 6.29 -3.82
C LEU A 153 -26.95 5.65 -5.21
N ALA A 154 -26.32 4.51 -5.47
CA ALA A 154 -26.50 3.77 -6.71
C ALA A 154 -27.95 3.29 -6.89
N THR A 155 -28.59 2.85 -5.81
CA THR A 155 -30.00 2.45 -5.78
C THR A 155 -30.94 3.65 -5.96
N GLU A 156 -30.63 4.79 -5.36
CA GLU A 156 -31.39 6.03 -5.54
C GLU A 156 -31.29 6.56 -6.97
N LEU A 157 -30.10 6.52 -7.57
CA LEU A 157 -29.87 6.92 -8.96
C LEU A 157 -30.59 6.01 -9.95
N SER A 158 -30.63 4.70 -9.72
CA SER A 158 -31.44 3.81 -10.57
C SER A 158 -32.93 4.12 -10.45
N GLY A 159 -33.43 4.35 -9.23
CA GLY A 159 -34.82 4.78 -9.01
C GLY A 159 -35.15 6.16 -9.60
N LEU A 160 -34.19 7.08 -9.66
CA LEU A 160 -34.35 8.37 -10.36
C LEU A 160 -34.40 8.20 -11.87
N ARG A 161 -33.53 7.34 -12.44
CA ARG A 161 -33.54 7.05 -13.89
C ARG A 161 -34.84 6.41 -14.35
N GLU A 162 -35.37 5.46 -13.59
CA GLU A 162 -36.68 4.85 -13.91
C GLU A 162 -37.81 5.88 -13.85
N ARG A 163 -37.78 6.80 -12.86
CA ARG A 163 -38.75 7.90 -12.78
C ARG A 163 -38.60 8.91 -13.92
N ALA A 164 -37.38 9.23 -14.33
CA ALA A 164 -37.11 10.11 -15.47
C ALA A 164 -37.64 9.49 -16.77
N LYS A 165 -37.34 8.21 -17.01
CA LYS A 165 -37.87 7.47 -18.15
C LYS A 165 -39.41 7.43 -18.16
N ALA A 166 -40.03 7.15 -17.01
CA ALA A 166 -41.49 7.18 -16.90
C ALA A 166 -42.08 8.58 -17.14
N ALA A 167 -41.33 9.65 -16.84
CA ALA A 167 -41.74 11.01 -17.17
C ALA A 167 -41.59 11.30 -18.67
N GLU A 168 -40.49 10.88 -19.30
CA GLU A 168 -40.28 10.96 -20.75
C GLU A 168 -41.39 10.23 -21.52
N ASP A 169 -41.74 9.00 -21.12
CA ASP A 169 -42.83 8.24 -21.74
C ASP A 169 -44.18 8.97 -21.63
N ARG A 170 -44.44 9.66 -20.51
CA ARG A 170 -45.64 10.48 -20.32
C ARG A 170 -45.65 11.73 -21.19
N VAL A 171 -44.49 12.38 -21.37
CA VAL A 171 -44.37 13.54 -22.26
C VAL A 171 -44.65 13.11 -23.71
N ALA A 172 -44.06 12.00 -24.16
CA ALA A 172 -44.32 11.46 -25.49
C ALA A 172 -45.81 11.10 -25.70
N GLU A 173 -46.48 10.56 -24.67
CA GLU A 173 -47.92 10.32 -24.71
C GLU A 173 -48.72 11.62 -24.82
N LEU A 174 -48.34 12.67 -24.09
CA LEU A 174 -48.99 13.98 -24.14
C LEU A 174 -48.81 14.65 -25.50
N GLU A 175 -47.61 14.61 -26.08
CA GLU A 175 -47.33 15.12 -27.44
C GLU A 175 -48.19 14.41 -28.49
N SER A 176 -48.34 13.08 -28.39
CA SER A 176 -49.24 12.33 -29.28
C SER A 176 -50.70 12.77 -29.14
N ARG A 177 -51.15 13.07 -27.92
CA ARG A 177 -52.52 13.55 -27.67
C ARG A 177 -52.73 14.97 -28.19
N GLU A 178 -51.71 15.83 -28.07
CA GLU A 178 -51.74 17.19 -28.59
C GLU A 178 -51.87 17.19 -30.12
N ALA A 179 -51.08 16.37 -30.82
CA ALA A 179 -51.19 16.21 -32.26
C ALA A 179 -52.58 15.70 -32.70
N GLU A 180 -53.18 14.78 -31.93
CA GLU A 180 -54.55 14.32 -32.19
C GLU A 180 -55.56 15.46 -32.03
N ILE A 181 -55.43 16.26 -30.96
CA ILE A 181 -56.29 17.41 -30.70
C ILE A 181 -56.15 18.45 -31.83
N GLU A 182 -54.94 18.76 -32.27
CA GLU A 182 -54.67 19.70 -33.35
C GLU A 182 -55.30 19.22 -34.68
N SER A 183 -55.16 17.93 -35.01
CA SER A 183 -55.82 17.35 -36.18
C SER A 183 -57.35 17.46 -36.11
N ARG A 184 -57.94 17.23 -34.92
CA ARG A 184 -59.38 17.38 -34.69
C ARG A 184 -59.84 18.83 -34.77
N ALA A 185 -59.02 19.77 -34.29
CA ALA A 185 -59.29 21.20 -34.40
C ALA A 185 -59.28 21.65 -35.86
N ALA A 186 -58.24 21.29 -36.64
CA ALA A 186 -58.17 21.59 -38.07
C ALA A 186 -59.35 20.99 -38.85
N ALA A 187 -59.77 19.76 -38.52
CA ALA A 187 -60.94 19.15 -39.13
C ALA A 187 -62.25 19.87 -38.75
N ALA A 188 -62.36 20.40 -37.53
CA ALA A 188 -63.51 21.19 -37.11
C ALA A 188 -63.55 22.55 -37.82
N GLU A 189 -62.42 23.25 -37.94
CA GLU A 189 -62.29 24.50 -38.69
C GLU A 189 -62.68 24.33 -40.15
N ALA A 190 -62.18 23.27 -40.82
CA ALA A 190 -62.56 22.98 -42.21
C ALA A 190 -64.07 22.73 -42.38
N ARG A 191 -64.71 22.12 -41.37
CA ARG A 191 -66.17 21.94 -41.36
C ARG A 191 -66.92 23.27 -41.19
N VAL A 192 -66.40 24.18 -40.38
CA VAL A 192 -66.98 25.53 -40.18
C VAL A 192 -66.90 26.33 -41.49
N VAL A 193 -65.74 26.36 -42.14
CA VAL A 193 -65.58 27.02 -43.46
C VAL A 193 -66.55 26.43 -44.48
N GLN A 194 -66.68 25.10 -44.53
CA GLN A 194 -67.66 24.45 -45.41
C GLN A 194 -69.11 24.83 -45.08
N THR A 195 -69.45 25.02 -43.80
CA THR A 195 -70.80 25.49 -43.44
C THR A 195 -71.03 26.94 -43.83
N GLU A 196 -70.04 27.82 -43.65
CA GLU A 196 -70.12 29.23 -44.08
C GLU A 196 -70.28 29.35 -45.60
N GLU A 197 -69.53 28.56 -46.39
CA GLU A 197 -69.70 28.52 -47.84
C GLU A 197 -71.11 28.06 -48.26
N ARG A 198 -71.69 27.10 -47.53
CA ARG A 198 -73.06 26.63 -47.78
C ARG A 198 -74.10 27.69 -47.41
N GLU A 199 -73.88 28.42 -46.32
CA GLU A 199 -74.74 29.53 -45.90
C GLU A 199 -74.69 30.67 -46.91
N ALA A 200 -73.50 31.11 -47.34
CA ALA A 200 -73.35 32.13 -48.40
C ALA A 200 -74.02 31.70 -49.72
N ALA A 201 -73.89 30.43 -50.10
CA ALA A 201 -74.60 29.88 -51.27
C ALA A 201 -76.12 29.85 -51.09
N ALA A 202 -76.62 29.65 -49.87
CA ALA A 202 -78.05 29.72 -49.56
C ALA A 202 -78.56 31.17 -49.61
N GLU A 203 -77.83 32.12 -49.04
CA GLU A 203 -78.14 33.56 -49.11
C GLU A 203 -78.21 34.05 -50.55
N ALA A 204 -77.23 33.68 -51.39
CA ALA A 204 -77.24 34.04 -52.80
C ALA A 204 -78.48 33.51 -53.55
N ARG A 205 -78.97 32.31 -53.19
CA ARG A 205 -80.21 31.74 -53.74
C ARG A 205 -81.44 32.49 -53.24
N ILE A 206 -81.47 32.91 -51.97
CA ILE A 206 -82.56 33.73 -51.41
C ILE A 206 -82.61 35.08 -52.12
N ALA A 207 -81.48 35.79 -52.26
CA ALA A 207 -81.40 37.05 -53.00
C ALA A 207 -81.84 36.89 -54.47
N GLN A 208 -81.47 35.79 -55.13
CA GLN A 208 -81.93 35.50 -56.49
C GLN A 208 -83.46 35.22 -56.53
N ALA A 209 -84.00 34.54 -55.51
CA ALA A 209 -85.43 34.30 -55.41
C ALA A 209 -86.21 35.61 -55.19
N GLU A 210 -85.70 36.52 -54.37
CA GLU A 210 -86.25 37.87 -54.16
C GLU A 210 -86.21 38.71 -55.46
N GLN A 211 -85.10 38.68 -56.20
CA GLN A 211 -85.03 39.33 -57.52
C GLN A 211 -86.04 38.74 -58.52
N ARG A 212 -86.25 37.43 -58.49
CA ARG A 212 -87.28 36.78 -59.32
C ARG A 212 -88.69 37.17 -58.87
N ALA A 213 -88.92 37.27 -57.57
CA ALA A 213 -90.19 37.70 -57.00
C ALA A 213 -90.50 39.15 -57.39
N SER A 214 -89.55 40.08 -57.25
CA SER A 214 -89.73 41.48 -57.66
C SER A 214 -89.89 41.62 -59.18
N ALA A 215 -89.18 40.84 -59.99
CA ALA A 215 -89.40 40.81 -61.43
C ALA A 215 -90.77 40.22 -61.80
N ALA A 216 -91.27 39.23 -61.05
CA ALA A 216 -92.61 38.68 -61.21
C ALA A 216 -93.68 39.69 -60.76
N GLU A 217 -93.47 40.42 -59.66
CA GLU A 217 -94.31 41.52 -59.20
C GLU A 217 -94.34 42.65 -60.22
N ALA A 218 -93.21 43.03 -60.81
CA ALA A 218 -93.17 44.04 -61.87
C ALA A 218 -93.91 43.56 -63.14
N ARG A 219 -93.83 42.28 -63.49
CA ARG A 219 -94.63 41.68 -64.57
C ARG A 219 -96.12 41.62 -64.22
N LEU A 220 -96.45 41.35 -62.95
CA LEU A 220 -97.83 41.39 -62.46
C LEU A 220 -98.36 42.81 -62.50
N GLN A 221 -97.60 43.82 -62.06
CA GLN A 221 -97.95 45.23 -62.19
C GLN A 221 -98.05 45.66 -63.67
N ALA A 222 -97.19 45.15 -64.56
CA ALA A 222 -97.30 45.38 -66.00
C ALA A 222 -98.54 44.70 -66.60
N ALA A 223 -98.84 43.48 -66.17
CA ALA A 223 -100.05 42.77 -66.57
C ALA A 223 -101.29 43.48 -66.01
N GLU A 224 -101.29 43.87 -64.74
CA GLU A 224 -102.33 44.64 -64.06
C GLU A 224 -102.48 46.01 -64.69
N THR A 225 -101.42 46.71 -65.08
CA THR A 225 -101.54 47.98 -65.84
C THR A 225 -102.12 47.73 -67.22
N SER A 226 -101.74 46.66 -67.94
CA SER A 226 -102.41 46.31 -69.20
C SER A 226 -103.87 45.88 -69.00
N LEU A 227 -104.18 45.25 -67.87
CA LEU A 227 -105.51 44.79 -67.49
C LEU A 227 -106.31 45.93 -66.85
N VAL A 228 -105.67 46.98 -66.35
CA VAL A 228 -106.19 48.28 -65.90
C VAL A 228 -106.30 49.22 -67.08
N GLU A 229 -105.56 49.08 -68.16
CA GLU A 229 -105.80 49.77 -69.43
C GLU A 229 -106.96 49.08 -70.17
N GLU A 230 -107.04 47.75 -70.14
CA GLU A 230 -108.20 46.97 -70.63
C GLU A 230 -109.41 47.19 -69.72
N ARG A 231 -109.22 47.20 -68.40
CA ARG A 231 -110.25 47.60 -67.44
C ARG A 231 -110.54 49.07 -67.57
N GLN A 232 -109.64 50.03 -67.77
CA GLN A 232 -109.90 51.46 -68.05
C GLN A 232 -110.58 51.62 -69.42
N ALA A 233 -110.44 50.69 -70.35
CA ALA A 233 -111.33 50.60 -71.49
C ALA A 233 -112.74 50.12 -71.07
N ARG A 234 -112.86 49.27 -70.04
CA ARG A 234 -114.11 48.85 -69.35
C ARG A 234 -114.58 49.75 -68.17
N GLU A 235 -113.76 50.70 -67.72
CA GLU A 235 -113.87 51.58 -66.55
C GLU A 235 -113.99 53.03 -67.03
N ALA A 236 -113.48 53.43 -68.20
CA ALA A 236 -114.12 54.49 -68.99
C ALA A 236 -115.62 54.18 -69.22
N LEU A 237 -116.00 52.90 -69.13
CA LEU A 237 -117.36 52.37 -69.12
C LEU A 237 -117.98 52.14 -67.70
N SER A 238 -117.23 52.20 -66.58
CA SER A 238 -117.70 51.89 -65.21
C SER A 238 -117.28 52.90 -64.12
N THR A 239 -116.16 53.60 -64.28
CA THR A 239 -115.72 54.89 -63.68
C THR A 239 -116.38 56.11 -64.32
N ALA A 240 -117.41 55.89 -65.13
CA ALA A 240 -118.52 56.83 -65.25
C ALA A 240 -119.55 56.65 -64.12
N ALA A 241 -119.55 55.53 -63.38
CA ALA A 241 -120.72 55.13 -62.62
C ALA A 241 -120.59 55.12 -61.08
N MET A 242 -119.49 54.69 -60.46
CA MET A 242 -119.45 54.54 -59.00
C MET A 242 -118.04 54.77 -58.44
N ALA A 243 -117.84 54.63 -57.15
CA ALA A 243 -116.52 54.29 -56.60
C ALA A 243 -115.42 55.36 -56.70
N ARG A 244 -115.78 56.57 -57.15
CA ARG A 244 -115.48 57.84 -56.47
C ARG A 244 -115.74 57.79 -54.95
N ASP A 245 -116.49 56.81 -54.49
CA ASP A 245 -116.92 56.67 -53.10
C ASP A 245 -116.00 55.78 -52.23
N GLU A 246 -115.00 55.07 -52.79
CA GLU A 246 -114.20 54.08 -52.04
C GLU A 246 -112.72 54.46 -51.84
N GLU A 247 -112.21 55.40 -52.64
CA GLU A 247 -110.85 55.97 -52.54
C GLU A 247 -110.65 56.79 -51.24
N ILE A 248 -111.74 57.32 -50.67
CA ILE A 248 -111.75 58.07 -49.41
C ILE A 248 -111.56 57.14 -48.20
N ALA A 249 -111.93 55.86 -48.30
CA ALA A 249 -111.83 54.92 -47.17
C ALA A 249 -110.42 54.33 -47.00
N ARG A 250 -109.65 54.10 -48.08
CA ARG A 250 -108.35 53.41 -48.03
C ARG A 250 -107.16 54.27 -47.57
N LEU A 251 -107.17 55.57 -47.86
CA LEU A 251 -106.12 56.51 -47.43
C LEU A 251 -106.03 56.69 -45.89
N THR A 252 -107.03 56.22 -45.15
CA THR A 252 -107.04 56.25 -43.68
C THR A 252 -106.35 55.03 -43.05
N GLU A 253 -106.30 53.88 -43.75
CA GLU A 253 -105.62 52.66 -43.27
C GLU A 253 -104.11 52.64 -43.60
N GLU A 254 -103.69 53.24 -44.72
CA GLU A 254 -102.25 53.35 -45.10
C GLU A 254 -101.42 54.19 -44.13
N ARG A 255 -102.04 55.18 -43.47
CA ARG A 255 -101.41 56.03 -42.45
C ARG A 255 -101.03 55.23 -41.19
N ASP A 256 -101.84 54.27 -40.77
CA ASP A 256 -101.63 53.55 -39.50
C ASP A 256 -100.60 52.40 -39.65
N ALA A 257 -100.43 51.84 -40.85
CA ALA A 257 -99.37 50.86 -41.17
C ALA A 257 -97.97 51.49 -41.30
N ALA A 258 -97.88 52.76 -41.73
CA ALA A 258 -96.63 53.51 -41.80
C ALA A 258 -96.01 53.80 -40.41
N HIS A 259 -96.84 53.93 -39.37
CA HIS A 259 -96.38 54.13 -37.99
C HIS A 259 -95.83 52.85 -37.31
N GLN A 260 -96.22 51.64 -37.73
CA GLN A 260 -95.65 50.36 -37.26
C GLN A 260 -94.30 50.00 -37.93
N LYS A 261 -94.07 50.44 -39.18
CA LYS A 261 -92.80 50.24 -39.92
C LYS A 261 -91.67 51.15 -39.43
N ALA A 262 -92.00 52.32 -38.86
CA ALA A 262 -91.03 53.24 -38.27
C ALA A 262 -90.53 52.77 -36.88
N ALA A 263 -91.33 52.00 -36.13
CA ALA A 263 -90.93 51.41 -34.85
C ALA A 263 -89.98 50.21 -35.00
N THR A 264 -90.13 49.41 -36.06
CA THR A 264 -89.29 48.21 -36.32
C THR A 264 -87.92 48.52 -36.93
N LEU A 265 -87.77 49.67 -37.62
CA LEU A 265 -86.47 50.15 -38.10
C LEU A 265 -85.58 50.74 -36.98
N GLY A 266 -86.17 51.20 -35.88
CA GLY A 266 -85.44 51.62 -34.67
C GLY A 266 -84.83 50.43 -33.91
N GLU A 267 -85.56 49.31 -33.83
CA GLU A 267 -85.06 48.06 -33.22
C GLU A 267 -83.96 47.39 -34.05
N ALA A 268 -84.01 47.47 -35.39
CA ALA A 268 -82.96 46.98 -36.28
C ALA A 268 -81.66 47.80 -36.22
N GLY A 269 -81.75 49.12 -36.03
CA GLY A 269 -80.60 50.01 -35.85
C GLY A 269 -79.83 49.76 -34.54
N GLU A 270 -80.55 49.49 -33.44
CA GLU A 270 -79.94 49.11 -32.16
C GLU A 270 -79.39 47.67 -32.15
N ALA A 271 -79.92 46.77 -32.98
CA ALA A 271 -79.39 45.42 -33.15
C ALA A 271 -78.06 45.44 -33.93
N HIS A 272 -77.97 46.23 -34.99
CA HIS A 272 -76.75 46.35 -35.81
C HIS A 272 -75.61 47.06 -35.08
N ALA A 273 -75.92 48.09 -34.27
CA ALA A 273 -74.93 48.72 -33.38
C ALA A 273 -74.37 47.73 -32.34
N ARG A 274 -75.20 46.81 -31.84
CA ARG A 274 -74.78 45.74 -30.92
C ARG A 274 -73.94 44.65 -31.60
N GLU A 275 -74.16 44.36 -32.88
CA GLU A 275 -73.34 43.42 -33.65
C GLU A 275 -71.95 44.01 -33.98
N VAL A 276 -71.89 45.28 -34.38
CA VAL A 276 -70.60 45.97 -34.61
C VAL A 276 -69.79 46.04 -33.31
N GLN A 277 -70.44 46.27 -32.17
CA GLN A 277 -69.78 46.24 -30.87
C GLN A 277 -69.28 44.82 -30.50
N ARG A 278 -70.08 43.77 -30.75
CA ARG A 278 -69.63 42.38 -30.56
C ARG A 278 -68.45 42.03 -31.43
N TRP A 279 -68.44 42.46 -32.70
CA TRP A 279 -67.33 42.17 -33.61
C TRP A 279 -66.05 42.92 -33.22
N ALA A 280 -66.17 44.14 -32.70
CA ALA A 280 -65.04 44.86 -32.13
C ALA A 280 -64.50 44.18 -30.86
N GLU A 281 -65.38 43.73 -29.98
CA GLU A 281 -65.03 42.96 -28.77
C GLU A 281 -64.40 41.61 -29.14
N GLU A 282 -64.96 40.87 -30.09
CA GLU A 282 -64.44 39.59 -30.59
C GLU A 282 -63.09 39.76 -31.30
N SER A 283 -62.90 40.82 -32.09
CA SER A 283 -61.63 41.14 -32.72
C SER A 283 -60.56 41.50 -31.68
N SER A 284 -60.90 42.26 -30.64
CA SER A 284 -59.97 42.57 -29.55
C SER A 284 -59.63 41.34 -28.70
N ALA A 285 -60.61 40.47 -28.43
CA ALA A 285 -60.41 39.20 -27.73
C ALA A 285 -59.61 38.19 -28.57
N ALA A 286 -59.74 38.21 -29.90
CA ALA A 286 -58.91 37.42 -30.80
C ALA A 286 -57.46 37.94 -30.82
N SER A 287 -57.26 39.28 -30.82
CA SER A 287 -55.94 39.88 -30.72
C SER A 287 -55.25 39.56 -29.39
N SER A 288 -55.96 39.66 -28.27
CA SER A 288 -55.45 39.26 -26.94
C SER A 288 -55.04 37.79 -26.91
N ARG A 289 -55.85 36.89 -27.49
CA ARG A 289 -55.51 35.46 -27.57
C ARG A 289 -54.29 35.18 -28.44
N ALA A 290 -54.11 35.93 -29.53
CA ALA A 290 -52.93 35.82 -30.37
C ALA A 290 -51.66 36.33 -29.66
N GLU A 291 -51.76 37.43 -28.90
CA GLU A 291 -50.66 37.94 -28.08
C GLU A 291 -50.28 36.96 -26.95
N ASP A 292 -51.28 36.38 -26.26
CA ASP A 292 -51.05 35.34 -25.24
C ASP A 292 -50.40 34.09 -25.82
N ALA A 293 -50.85 33.64 -27.01
CA ALA A 293 -50.25 32.50 -27.71
C ALA A 293 -48.81 32.80 -28.16
N ALA A 294 -48.51 34.02 -28.60
CA ALA A 294 -47.16 34.44 -28.96
C ALA A 294 -46.23 34.49 -27.73
N LEU A 295 -46.73 34.94 -26.58
CA LEU A 295 -46.00 34.90 -25.32
C LEU A 295 -45.71 33.45 -24.91
N GLN A 296 -46.70 32.55 -24.97
CA GLN A 296 -46.54 31.13 -24.67
C GLN A 296 -45.52 30.45 -25.62
N ALA A 297 -45.54 30.78 -26.91
CA ALA A 297 -44.56 30.27 -27.87
C ALA A 297 -43.13 30.81 -27.61
N SER A 298 -43.02 32.08 -27.20
CA SER A 298 -41.72 32.65 -26.82
C SER A 298 -41.18 32.01 -25.53
N GLU A 299 -42.07 31.68 -24.60
CA GLU A 299 -41.73 31.01 -23.34
C GLU A 299 -41.34 29.55 -23.57
N SER A 300 -42.05 28.82 -24.44
CA SER A 300 -41.70 27.44 -24.80
C SER A 300 -40.37 27.38 -25.56
N LEU A 301 -40.08 28.32 -26.45
CA LEU A 301 -38.76 28.45 -27.09
C LEU A 301 -37.65 28.75 -26.09
N ALA A 302 -37.91 29.61 -25.09
CA ALA A 302 -36.94 29.88 -24.03
C ALA A 302 -36.69 28.65 -23.15
N GLN A 303 -37.73 27.85 -22.86
CA GLN A 303 -37.62 26.60 -22.13
C GLN A 303 -36.84 25.54 -22.93
N LEU A 304 -37.09 25.39 -24.23
CA LEU A 304 -36.32 24.50 -25.10
C LEU A 304 -34.86 24.92 -25.20
N ALA A 305 -34.58 26.22 -25.32
CA ALA A 305 -33.22 26.73 -25.30
C ALA A 305 -32.53 26.40 -23.97
N ALA A 306 -33.20 26.59 -22.84
CA ALA A 306 -32.66 26.26 -21.51
C ALA A 306 -32.40 24.76 -21.33
N LEU A 307 -33.31 23.90 -21.80
CA LEU A 307 -33.14 22.44 -21.78
C LEU A 307 -31.99 22.00 -22.67
N GLN A 308 -31.81 22.63 -23.84
CA GLN A 308 -30.67 22.37 -24.72
C GLN A 308 -29.35 22.73 -24.03
N THR A 309 -29.27 23.87 -23.34
CA THR A 309 -28.06 24.23 -22.57
C THR A 309 -27.80 23.25 -21.44
N GLN A 310 -28.85 22.75 -20.76
CA GLN A 310 -28.71 21.74 -19.71
C GLN A 310 -28.22 20.40 -20.27
N LEU A 311 -28.71 19.99 -21.45
CA LEU A 311 -28.25 18.79 -22.14
C LEU A 311 -26.77 18.91 -22.53
N ASP A 312 -26.38 20.04 -23.13
CA ASP A 312 -24.99 20.30 -23.52
C ASP A 312 -24.06 20.33 -22.31
N HIS A 313 -24.54 20.90 -21.20
CA HIS A 313 -23.82 20.89 -19.93
C HIS A 313 -23.65 19.46 -19.37
N ALA A 314 -24.72 18.66 -19.34
CA ALA A 314 -24.65 17.27 -18.88
C ALA A 314 -23.74 16.40 -19.77
N HIS A 315 -23.73 16.64 -21.08
CA HIS A 315 -22.78 15.98 -21.99
C HIS A 315 -21.33 16.39 -21.72
N ALA A 316 -21.07 17.68 -21.49
CA ALA A 316 -19.75 18.17 -21.12
C ALA A 316 -19.29 17.54 -19.79
N GLU A 317 -20.15 17.51 -18.77
CA GLU A 317 -19.86 16.86 -17.48
C GLU A 317 -19.59 15.36 -17.64
N LEU A 318 -20.38 14.64 -18.43
CA LEU A 318 -20.17 13.21 -18.68
C LEU A 318 -18.84 12.95 -19.41
N SER A 319 -18.49 13.80 -20.39
CA SER A 319 -17.21 13.70 -21.09
C SER A 319 -16.03 13.95 -20.14
N ALA A 320 -16.10 14.99 -19.31
CA ALA A 320 -15.10 15.29 -18.30
C ALA A 320 -14.98 14.19 -17.25
N GLN A 321 -16.09 13.57 -16.83
CA GLN A 321 -16.08 12.42 -15.94
C GLN A 321 -15.40 11.21 -16.59
N ARG A 322 -15.70 10.91 -17.87
CA ARG A 322 -15.04 9.81 -18.60
C ARG A 322 -13.55 10.03 -18.74
N GLU A 323 -13.11 11.26 -19.05
CA GLU A 323 -11.70 11.64 -19.11
C GLU A 323 -11.02 11.53 -17.74
N ALA A 324 -11.67 12.01 -16.67
CA ALA A 324 -11.16 11.88 -15.31
C ALA A 324 -11.07 10.40 -14.87
N HIS A 325 -12.02 9.56 -15.27
CA HIS A 325 -11.96 8.12 -15.01
C HIS A 325 -10.87 7.43 -15.83
N ALA A 326 -10.66 7.82 -17.08
CA ALA A 326 -9.56 7.32 -17.90
C ALA A 326 -8.20 7.71 -17.29
N ALA A 327 -8.03 8.97 -16.89
CA ALA A 327 -6.83 9.46 -16.21
C ALA A 327 -6.57 8.71 -14.89
N ARG A 328 -7.60 8.49 -14.07
CA ARG A 328 -7.49 7.65 -12.87
C ARG A 328 -7.12 6.19 -13.19
N GLY A 329 -7.60 5.66 -14.31
CA GLY A 329 -7.23 4.34 -14.81
C GLY A 329 -5.75 4.26 -15.19
N ASP A 330 -5.25 5.26 -15.91
CA ASP A 330 -3.84 5.37 -16.30
C ASP A 330 -2.92 5.58 -15.08
N GLU A 331 -3.33 6.40 -14.12
CA GLU A 331 -2.63 6.58 -12.84
C GLU A 331 -2.58 5.26 -12.04
N ALA A 332 -3.69 4.53 -11.95
CA ALA A 332 -3.72 3.23 -11.28
C ALA A 332 -2.84 2.20 -12.00
N ALA A 333 -2.78 2.23 -13.33
CA ALA A 333 -1.87 1.38 -14.11
C ALA A 333 -0.40 1.74 -13.86
N ALA A 334 -0.07 3.03 -13.79
CA ALA A 334 1.27 3.50 -13.46
C ALA A 334 1.69 3.08 -12.04
N GLN A 335 0.81 3.24 -11.05
CA GLN A 335 1.05 2.79 -9.67
C GLN A 335 1.27 1.28 -9.58
N ARG A 336 0.49 0.48 -10.34
CA ARG A 336 0.72 -0.98 -10.42
C ARG A 336 2.09 -1.31 -11.00
N ALA A 337 2.50 -0.63 -12.06
CA ALA A 337 3.82 -0.82 -12.66
C ALA A 337 4.97 -0.43 -11.70
N GLU A 338 4.78 0.60 -10.87
CA GLU A 338 5.74 0.97 -9.82
C GLU A 338 5.82 -0.08 -8.71
N VAL A 339 4.68 -0.62 -8.26
CA VAL A 339 4.64 -1.71 -7.28
C VAL A 339 5.31 -2.96 -7.83
N GLU A 340 5.06 -3.33 -9.09
CA GLU A 340 5.72 -4.46 -9.74
C GLU A 340 7.24 -4.27 -9.83
N ARG A 341 7.72 -3.06 -10.15
CA ARG A 341 9.15 -2.74 -10.14
C ARG A 341 9.74 -2.85 -8.74
N ALA A 342 9.09 -2.29 -7.72
CA ALA A 342 9.55 -2.40 -6.34
C ALA A 342 9.59 -3.86 -5.85
N GLN A 343 8.64 -4.69 -6.27
CA GLN A 343 8.63 -6.12 -5.98
C GLN A 343 9.81 -6.85 -6.66
N GLN A 344 10.12 -6.51 -7.91
CA GLN A 344 11.27 -7.07 -8.63
C GLN A 344 12.59 -6.65 -7.98
N GLU A 345 12.72 -5.39 -7.58
CA GLU A 345 13.91 -4.89 -6.88
C GLU A 345 14.08 -5.57 -5.51
N LEU A 346 12.99 -5.77 -4.76
CA LEU A 346 13.00 -6.50 -3.49
C LEU A 346 13.38 -7.98 -3.68
N ALA A 347 12.86 -8.62 -4.73
CA ALA A 347 13.22 -10.01 -5.06
C ALA A 347 14.71 -10.12 -5.40
N ALA A 348 15.24 -9.21 -6.23
CA ALA A 348 16.65 -9.14 -6.57
C ALA A 348 17.53 -8.89 -5.32
N ALA A 349 17.10 -8.02 -4.40
CA ALA A 349 17.79 -7.78 -3.14
C ALA A 349 17.81 -9.02 -2.24
N ARG A 350 16.70 -9.77 -2.19
CA ARG A 350 16.62 -11.04 -1.44
C ARG A 350 17.54 -12.11 -2.01
N GLU A 351 17.58 -12.25 -3.34
CA GLU A 351 18.52 -13.16 -4.00
C GLU A 351 19.98 -12.77 -3.73
N GLN A 352 20.31 -11.48 -3.77
CA GLN A 352 21.65 -11.00 -3.41
C GLN A 352 22.01 -11.30 -1.95
N LEU A 353 21.06 -11.15 -1.03
CA LEU A 353 21.26 -11.46 0.39
C LEU A 353 21.43 -12.97 0.63
N ALA A 354 20.67 -13.82 -0.08
CA ALA A 354 20.84 -15.27 -0.07
C ALA A 354 22.22 -15.68 -0.62
N ALA A 355 22.63 -15.11 -1.75
CA ALA A 355 23.96 -15.36 -2.30
C ALA A 355 25.08 -14.89 -1.34
N MET A 356 24.90 -13.75 -0.65
CA MET A 356 25.85 -13.28 0.36
C MET A 356 25.91 -14.19 1.58
N SER A 357 24.78 -14.73 2.04
CA SER A 357 24.74 -15.63 3.19
C SER A 357 25.38 -16.99 2.86
N GLU A 358 25.11 -17.57 1.69
CA GLU A 358 25.79 -18.77 1.19
C GLU A 358 27.30 -18.53 1.04
N ALA A 359 27.68 -17.39 0.48
CA ALA A 359 29.10 -17.08 0.31
C ALA A 359 29.81 -16.83 1.65
N ASN A 360 29.08 -16.48 2.72
CA ASN A 360 29.57 -16.37 4.09
C ASN A 360 29.68 -17.75 4.76
N THR A 361 28.70 -18.65 4.58
CA THR A 361 28.79 -20.02 5.11
C THR A 361 29.93 -20.81 4.48
N VAL A 362 30.19 -20.62 3.18
CA VAL A 362 31.36 -21.19 2.51
C VAL A 362 32.66 -20.64 3.10
N ALA A 363 32.75 -19.32 3.28
CA ALA A 363 33.94 -18.70 3.85
C ALA A 363 34.21 -19.16 5.31
N THR A 364 33.17 -19.30 6.14
CA THR A 364 33.34 -19.80 7.50
C THR A 364 33.76 -21.27 7.53
N ALA A 365 33.21 -22.10 6.66
CA ALA A 365 33.64 -23.50 6.51
C ALA A 365 35.11 -23.60 6.08
N GLU A 366 35.56 -22.76 5.14
CA GLU A 366 36.97 -22.71 4.71
C GLU A 366 37.90 -22.26 5.84
N THR A 367 37.52 -21.24 6.63
CA THR A 367 38.31 -20.84 7.81
C THR A 367 38.41 -21.95 8.86
N ALA A 368 37.32 -22.68 9.12
CA ALA A 368 37.32 -23.78 10.09
C ALA A 368 38.21 -24.93 9.62
N ARG A 369 38.17 -25.27 8.33
CA ARG A 369 39.03 -26.29 7.72
C ARG A 369 40.51 -25.91 7.83
N LEU A 370 40.87 -24.69 7.42
CA LEU A 370 42.26 -24.22 7.49
C LEU A 370 42.77 -24.20 8.95
N ALA A 371 41.88 -23.96 9.93
CA ALA A 371 42.24 -23.98 11.36
C ALA A 371 42.52 -25.40 11.86
N GLN A 372 41.67 -26.34 11.45
CA GLN A 372 41.86 -27.75 11.75
C GLN A 372 43.15 -28.29 11.12
N ASP A 373 43.40 -27.98 9.85
CA ASP A 373 44.60 -28.42 9.12
C ASP A 373 45.87 -27.83 9.75
N ALA A 374 45.85 -26.56 10.16
CA ALA A 374 46.95 -25.91 10.87
C ALA A 374 47.20 -26.53 12.25
N SER A 375 46.15 -26.82 13.03
CA SER A 375 46.28 -27.49 14.34
C SER A 375 46.83 -28.91 14.21
N ALA A 376 46.37 -29.67 13.21
CA ALA A 376 46.88 -31.01 12.92
C ALA A 376 48.32 -31.02 12.40
N ALA A 377 48.75 -29.99 11.66
CA ALA A 377 50.14 -29.83 11.27
C ALA A 377 51.03 -29.41 12.46
N ALA A 378 50.53 -28.55 13.35
CA ALA A 378 51.27 -28.11 14.54
C ALA A 378 51.53 -29.27 15.50
N SER A 379 50.51 -30.10 15.78
CA SER A 379 50.68 -31.29 16.63
C SER A 379 51.64 -32.31 16.04
N ARG A 380 51.69 -32.46 14.70
CA ARG A 380 52.67 -33.31 14.02
C ARG A 380 54.10 -32.77 14.13
N ALA A 381 54.28 -31.45 14.03
CA ALA A 381 55.59 -30.81 14.21
C ALA A 381 56.08 -30.92 15.66
N GLU A 382 55.21 -30.67 16.64
CA GLU A 382 55.54 -30.79 18.06
C GLU A 382 55.86 -32.24 18.46
N ALA A 383 55.09 -33.21 17.96
CA ALA A 383 55.36 -34.62 18.18
C ALA A 383 56.68 -35.09 17.52
N ALA A 384 57.05 -34.51 16.38
CA ALA A 384 58.38 -34.73 15.82
C ALA A 384 59.43 -34.17 16.79
N GLU A 385 59.21 -32.96 17.35
CA GLU A 385 60.18 -32.23 18.20
C GLU A 385 60.50 -32.95 19.48
N GLN A 386 59.46 -33.44 20.13
CA GLN A 386 59.60 -34.27 21.31
C GLN A 386 60.36 -35.56 21.00
N ARG A 387 60.19 -36.16 19.82
CA ARG A 387 60.92 -37.38 19.41
C ARG A 387 62.38 -37.08 19.07
N ALA A 388 62.68 -35.97 18.40
CA ALA A 388 64.06 -35.57 18.15
C ALA A 388 64.79 -35.27 19.47
N ALA A 389 64.19 -34.46 20.35
CA ALA A 389 64.76 -34.15 21.66
C ALA A 389 65.00 -35.40 22.52
N ALA A 390 64.07 -36.37 22.50
CA ALA A 390 64.24 -37.64 23.22
C ALA A 390 65.39 -38.51 22.64
N LEU A 391 65.57 -38.50 21.32
CA LEU A 391 66.70 -39.22 20.69
C LEU A 391 68.04 -38.50 20.95
N GLU A 392 68.06 -37.17 20.97
CA GLU A 392 69.25 -36.38 21.35
C GLU A 392 69.68 -36.67 22.79
N GLN A 393 68.72 -36.71 23.73
CA GLN A 393 69.01 -37.08 25.13
C GLN A 393 69.58 -38.49 25.24
N ARG A 394 68.97 -39.49 24.58
CA ARG A 394 69.48 -40.87 24.59
C ARG A 394 70.87 -41.00 23.97
N LEU A 395 71.13 -40.25 22.90
CA LEU A 395 72.44 -40.21 22.26
C LEU A 395 73.49 -39.58 23.18
N ALA A 396 73.16 -38.48 23.87
CA ALA A 396 74.05 -37.86 24.84
C ALA A 396 74.34 -38.78 26.05
N GLU A 397 73.33 -39.52 26.54
CA GLU A 397 73.49 -40.51 27.61
C GLU A 397 74.42 -41.67 27.20
N LEU A 398 74.25 -42.20 25.98
CA LEU A 398 75.09 -43.29 25.47
C LEU A 398 76.50 -42.83 25.11
N GLU A 399 76.68 -41.63 24.57
CA GLU A 399 78.00 -41.04 24.32
C GLU A 399 78.75 -40.79 25.65
N ALA A 400 78.05 -40.32 26.69
CA ALA A 400 78.63 -40.18 28.03
C ALA A 400 78.99 -41.54 28.66
N ALA A 401 78.13 -42.56 28.51
CA ALA A 401 78.40 -43.91 28.99
C ALA A 401 79.58 -44.57 28.24
N HIS A 402 79.66 -44.38 26.91
CA HIS A 402 80.78 -44.85 26.10
C HIS A 402 82.09 -44.15 26.47
N ALA A 403 82.06 -42.83 26.71
CA ALA A 403 83.23 -42.08 27.18
C ALA A 403 83.70 -42.52 28.59
N GLN A 404 82.78 -42.83 29.50
CA GLN A 404 83.10 -43.38 30.82
C GLN A 404 83.67 -44.80 30.73
N ALA A 405 83.13 -45.66 29.84
CA ALA A 405 83.65 -47.00 29.59
C ALA A 405 85.07 -46.97 29.01
N GLN A 406 85.35 -46.06 28.06
CA GLN A 406 86.69 -45.83 27.51
C GLN A 406 87.70 -45.33 28.57
N GLN A 407 87.27 -44.51 29.53
CA GLN A 407 88.13 -44.06 30.64
C GLN A 407 88.41 -45.18 31.66
N GLN A 408 87.46 -46.09 31.88
CA GLN A 408 87.62 -47.25 32.75
C GLN A 408 88.51 -48.34 32.12
N SER A 409 88.41 -48.57 30.81
CA SER A 409 89.31 -49.47 30.08
C SER A 409 90.76 -48.92 29.99
N ALA A 410 90.94 -47.60 29.90
CA ALA A 410 92.27 -46.96 29.95
C ALA A 410 92.97 -47.01 31.32
N SER A 411 92.25 -47.32 32.40
CA SER A 411 92.79 -47.44 33.78
C SER A 411 92.97 -48.89 34.25
N THR A 412 92.59 -49.88 33.44
CA THR A 412 92.81 -51.32 33.71
C THR A 412 93.75 -51.92 32.67
N ASP A 413 94.97 -52.29 33.08
CA ASP A 413 96.09 -52.72 32.22
C ASP A 413 95.96 -54.15 31.65
N ALA A 414 94.74 -54.67 31.46
CA ALA A 414 94.48 -56.02 30.97
C ALA A 414 93.36 -56.05 29.89
N PRO A 415 93.66 -56.39 28.63
CA PRO A 415 92.66 -56.47 27.57
C PRO A 415 91.81 -57.74 27.73
N SER A 416 90.54 -57.57 28.10
CA SER A 416 89.55 -58.66 28.08
C SER A 416 88.69 -58.57 26.81
N PRO A 417 88.55 -59.64 26.01
CA PRO A 417 87.82 -59.63 24.73
C PRO A 417 86.31 -59.30 24.88
N ASP A 418 85.77 -59.46 26.09
CA ASP A 418 84.39 -59.09 26.41
C ASP A 418 84.16 -57.57 26.48
N HIS A 419 85.21 -56.77 26.72
CA HIS A 419 85.12 -55.30 26.75
C HIS A 419 85.12 -54.69 25.34
N GLU A 420 86.00 -55.16 24.45
CA GLU A 420 86.05 -54.72 23.05
C GLU A 420 84.73 -55.03 22.30
N SER A 421 84.14 -56.18 22.57
CA SER A 421 82.84 -56.56 21.99
C SER A 421 81.71 -55.63 22.45
N LYS A 422 81.72 -55.18 23.71
CA LYS A 422 80.72 -54.24 24.25
C LYS A 422 80.93 -52.82 23.72
N GLU A 423 82.17 -52.36 23.56
CA GLU A 423 82.47 -51.07 22.95
C GLU A 423 82.04 -51.00 21.47
N ALA A 424 82.26 -52.07 20.70
CA ALA A 424 81.82 -52.15 19.31
C ALA A 424 80.28 -52.15 19.18
N LEU A 425 79.56 -52.86 20.06
CA LEU A 425 78.10 -52.85 20.09
C LEU A 425 77.54 -51.46 20.48
N MET A 426 78.15 -50.76 21.44
CA MET A 426 77.77 -49.39 21.80
C MET A 426 78.03 -48.40 20.65
N ALA A 427 79.13 -48.56 19.90
CA ALA A 427 79.42 -47.73 18.73
C ALA A 427 78.41 -47.95 17.59
N GLU A 428 78.01 -49.20 17.34
CA GLU A 428 76.95 -49.52 16.37
C GLU A 428 75.60 -48.95 16.81
N GLU A 429 75.28 -49.00 18.12
CA GLU A 429 74.07 -48.40 18.68
C GLU A 429 74.07 -46.87 18.54
N ILE A 430 75.20 -46.20 18.80
CA ILE A 430 75.39 -44.75 18.57
C ILE A 430 75.20 -44.41 17.08
N ASP A 431 75.78 -45.17 16.15
CA ASP A 431 75.60 -44.94 14.71
C ASP A 431 74.16 -45.18 14.26
N SER A 432 73.47 -46.16 14.84
CA SER A 432 72.05 -46.41 14.59
C SER A 432 71.17 -45.24 15.07
N LEU A 433 71.47 -44.68 16.25
CA LEU A 433 70.77 -43.52 16.81
C LEU A 433 71.04 -42.26 16.00
N ARG A 434 72.28 -42.05 15.53
CA ARG A 434 72.61 -40.94 14.61
C ARG A 434 71.83 -41.02 13.30
N ARG A 435 71.67 -42.22 12.72
CA ARG A 435 70.82 -42.43 11.52
C ARG A 435 69.35 -42.16 11.83
N GLN A 436 68.86 -42.60 12.99
CA GLN A 436 67.49 -42.31 13.44
C GLN A 436 67.29 -40.79 13.63
N LEU A 437 68.24 -40.08 14.23
CA LEU A 437 68.21 -38.63 14.43
C LEU A 437 68.15 -37.90 13.09
N ALA A 438 68.99 -38.27 12.12
CA ALA A 438 68.97 -37.70 10.78
C ALA A 438 67.63 -37.95 10.06
N SER A 439 67.04 -39.13 10.25
CA SER A 439 65.72 -39.44 9.69
C SER A 439 64.59 -38.62 10.34
N GLN A 440 64.66 -38.40 11.66
CA GLN A 440 63.70 -37.55 12.38
C GLN A 440 63.87 -36.07 12.04
N ALA A 441 65.10 -35.58 11.90
CA ALA A 441 65.38 -34.21 11.44
C ALA A 441 64.79 -33.93 10.05
N LYS A 442 64.83 -34.92 9.15
CA LYS A 442 64.17 -34.83 7.83
C LYS A 442 62.64 -34.86 7.92
N ALA A 443 62.08 -35.66 8.84
CA ALA A 443 60.64 -35.67 9.10
C ALA A 443 60.16 -34.33 9.68
N HIS A 444 60.97 -33.73 10.54
CA HIS A 444 60.81 -32.40 11.08
C HIS A 444 60.80 -31.30 10.05
N GLU A 445 61.84 -31.25 9.21
CA GLU A 445 61.94 -30.28 8.14
C GLU A 445 60.71 -30.34 7.22
N LYS A 446 60.23 -31.57 6.94
CA LYS A 446 58.99 -31.77 6.20
C LYS A 446 57.76 -31.25 6.94
N ALA A 447 57.60 -31.52 8.23
CA ALA A 447 56.46 -31.05 9.02
C ALA A 447 56.43 -29.50 9.12
N TYR A 448 57.59 -28.87 9.31
CA TYR A 448 57.73 -27.41 9.29
C TYR A 448 57.49 -26.82 7.89
N GLY A 449 57.88 -27.53 6.83
CA GLY A 449 57.53 -27.18 5.45
C GLY A 449 56.01 -27.18 5.21
N GLU A 450 55.30 -28.20 5.69
CA GLU A 450 53.83 -28.28 5.63
C GLU A 450 53.18 -27.12 6.41
N LEU A 451 53.65 -26.81 7.62
CA LEU A 451 53.19 -25.67 8.41
C LEU A 451 53.36 -24.34 7.68
N ARG A 452 54.51 -24.16 7.01
CA ARG A 452 54.78 -22.95 6.21
C ARG A 452 53.80 -22.82 5.04
N THR A 453 53.54 -23.90 4.31
CA THR A 453 52.55 -23.87 3.21
C THR A 453 51.14 -23.57 3.69
N LEU A 454 50.73 -24.12 4.84
CA LEU A 454 49.43 -23.81 5.47
C LEU A 454 49.36 -22.34 5.92
N ALA A 455 50.44 -21.79 6.47
CA ALA A 455 50.51 -20.37 6.84
C ALA A 455 50.36 -19.45 5.61
N GLU A 456 50.98 -19.80 4.47
CA GLU A 456 50.82 -19.07 3.21
C GLU A 456 49.37 -19.12 2.69
N GLN A 457 48.71 -20.28 2.77
CA GLN A 457 47.29 -20.43 2.42
C GLN A 457 46.38 -19.60 3.33
N TRP A 458 46.67 -19.56 4.64
CA TRP A 458 45.96 -18.72 5.61
C TRP A 458 46.07 -17.23 5.28
N ILE A 459 47.28 -16.76 4.93
CA ILE A 459 47.51 -15.36 4.55
C ILE A 459 46.76 -15.02 3.26
N ALA A 460 46.74 -15.93 2.28
CA ALA A 460 45.99 -15.75 1.04
C ALA A 460 44.48 -15.67 1.30
N HIS A 461 43.94 -16.59 2.10
CA HIS A 461 42.53 -16.62 2.48
C HIS A 461 42.13 -15.37 3.27
N ALA A 462 42.96 -14.91 4.21
CA ALA A 462 42.72 -13.68 4.97
C ALA A 462 42.71 -12.42 4.09
N LYS A 463 43.59 -12.36 3.08
CA LYS A 463 43.59 -11.27 2.09
C LYS A 463 42.32 -11.26 1.25
N GLU A 464 41.87 -12.43 0.80
CA GLU A 464 40.64 -12.54 0.01
C GLU A 464 39.40 -12.19 0.85
N LEU A 465 39.33 -12.66 2.10
CA LEU A 465 38.25 -12.33 3.02
C LEU A 465 38.22 -10.83 3.32
N LYS A 466 39.38 -10.18 3.50
CA LYS A 466 39.50 -8.72 3.65
C LYS A 466 39.02 -7.97 2.40
N ARG A 467 39.34 -8.46 1.19
CA ARG A 467 38.88 -7.86 -0.07
C ARG A 467 37.36 -7.96 -0.21
N ARG A 468 36.78 -9.13 0.10
CA ARG A 468 35.33 -9.36 0.09
C ARG A 468 34.61 -8.48 1.10
N LEU A 469 35.13 -8.40 2.33
CA LEU A 469 34.58 -7.56 3.39
C LEU A 469 34.66 -6.07 3.03
N GLY A 470 35.76 -5.62 2.41
CA GLY A 470 35.89 -4.26 1.89
C GLY A 470 34.85 -3.93 0.82
N ALA A 471 34.62 -4.85 -0.13
CA ALA A 471 33.63 -4.67 -1.18
C ALA A 471 32.18 -4.67 -0.64
N THR A 472 31.87 -5.51 0.36
CA THR A 472 30.55 -5.50 1.00
C THR A 472 30.34 -4.25 1.84
N ASN A 473 31.35 -3.81 2.59
CA ASN A 473 31.23 -2.59 3.40
C ASN A 473 31.05 -1.35 2.52
N GLN A 474 31.74 -1.27 1.38
CA GLN A 474 31.51 -0.22 0.38
C GLN A 474 30.08 -0.22 -0.15
N LYS A 475 29.51 -1.39 -0.47
CA LYS A 475 28.11 -1.50 -0.92
C LYS A 475 27.11 -1.08 0.17
N VAL A 476 27.34 -1.49 1.43
CA VAL A 476 26.51 -1.07 2.57
C VAL A 476 26.59 0.43 2.77
N THR A 477 27.79 1.01 2.78
CA THR A 477 27.95 2.47 2.90
C THR A 477 27.30 3.26 1.75
N PHE A 478 27.26 2.69 0.54
CA PHE A 478 26.56 3.30 -0.59
C PHE A 478 25.03 3.25 -0.42
N LEU A 479 24.50 2.12 0.05
CA LEU A 479 23.08 1.97 0.34
C LEU A 479 22.62 2.88 1.49
N ASP A 480 23.42 2.99 2.55
CA ASP A 480 23.16 3.90 3.68
C ASP A 480 23.26 5.37 3.26
N ALA A 481 24.24 5.73 2.44
CA ALA A 481 24.35 7.08 1.90
C ALA A 481 23.17 7.43 0.98
N ARG A 482 22.68 6.47 0.20
CA ARG A 482 21.52 6.66 -0.68
C ARG A 482 20.23 6.82 0.12
N SER A 483 19.97 5.95 1.11
CA SER A 483 18.78 6.05 1.97
C SER A 483 18.79 7.32 2.82
N ALA A 484 19.96 7.73 3.34
CA ALA A 484 20.11 9.01 4.04
C ALA A 484 19.87 10.21 3.13
N ALA A 485 20.33 10.16 1.87
CA ALA A 485 20.07 11.20 0.88
C ALA A 485 18.59 11.29 0.52
N GLU A 486 17.90 10.16 0.31
CA GLU A 486 16.46 10.11 0.06
C GLU A 486 15.66 10.72 1.22
N VAL A 487 15.98 10.37 2.47
CA VAL A 487 15.34 10.94 3.66
C VAL A 487 15.63 12.44 3.81
N ALA A 488 16.86 12.88 3.52
CA ALA A 488 17.21 14.31 3.55
C ALA A 488 16.46 15.11 2.47
N LEU A 489 16.25 14.52 1.29
CA LEU A 489 15.52 15.12 0.18
C LEU A 489 14.02 15.21 0.50
N LEU A 490 13.44 14.17 1.10
CA LEU A 490 12.05 14.17 1.60
C LEU A 490 11.84 15.22 2.71
N ARG A 491 12.75 15.31 3.68
CA ARG A 491 12.69 16.36 4.72
C ARG A 491 12.84 17.76 4.14
N ARG A 492 13.75 17.94 3.17
CA ARG A 492 13.92 19.23 2.50
C ARG A 492 12.66 19.61 1.72
N LEU A 493 12.11 18.69 0.93
CA LEU A 493 10.83 18.89 0.23
C LEU A 493 9.70 19.21 1.20
N SER A 494 9.56 18.48 2.31
CA SER A 494 8.58 18.77 3.36
C SER A 494 8.79 20.16 3.95
N SER A 495 10.03 20.54 4.27
CA SER A 495 10.35 21.85 4.85
C SER A 495 10.19 23.01 3.85
N GLU A 496 10.44 22.78 2.56
CA GLU A 496 10.21 23.76 1.49
C GLU A 496 8.70 23.91 1.26
N LEU A 497 7.93 22.81 1.30
CA LEU A 497 6.47 22.83 1.22
C LEU A 497 5.82 23.49 2.45
N GLU A 498 6.39 23.34 3.64
CA GLU A 498 5.93 24.01 4.87
C GLU A 498 6.36 25.49 4.95
N ARG A 499 7.53 25.85 4.40
CA ARG A 499 8.02 27.24 4.33
C ARG A 499 7.26 28.08 3.32
N LEU A 500 6.76 27.46 2.26
CA LEU A 500 5.82 28.08 1.36
C LEU A 500 4.48 28.16 2.10
N LYS A 501 4.22 29.31 2.77
CA LYS A 501 2.89 29.64 3.31
C LYS A 501 1.80 29.29 2.27
N PRO A 502 0.58 28.93 2.71
CA PRO A 502 -0.51 28.48 1.82
C PRO A 502 -0.88 29.47 0.70
N ASP A 503 -0.41 30.72 0.74
CA ASP A 503 -0.67 31.76 -0.26
C ASP A 503 0.51 32.01 -1.23
N HIS A 504 1.57 31.21 -1.21
CA HIS A 504 2.73 31.40 -2.11
C HIS A 504 2.49 30.77 -3.49
N ASP A 505 2.83 31.50 -4.56
CA ASP A 505 2.53 31.13 -5.96
C ASP A 505 2.90 29.68 -6.32
N LEU A 506 4.03 29.15 -5.87
CA LEU A 506 4.49 27.76 -6.10
C LEU A 506 3.58 26.66 -5.50
N VAL A 507 2.76 26.97 -4.50
CA VAL A 507 1.73 26.07 -3.93
C VAL A 507 0.37 26.34 -4.56
N SER A 508 0.19 27.51 -5.21
CA SER A 508 -1.00 27.77 -6.02
C SER A 508 -1.08 26.74 -7.14
N ARG A 509 -2.29 26.20 -7.32
CA ARG A 509 -2.59 25.20 -8.35
C ARG A 509 -2.11 25.66 -9.73
N ASP A 510 -2.19 26.97 -10.00
CA ASP A 510 -1.76 27.59 -11.26
C ASP A 510 -0.24 27.53 -11.51
N ALA A 511 0.61 27.80 -10.51
CA ALA A 511 2.05 27.69 -10.72
C ALA A 511 2.53 26.24 -10.73
N GLN A 512 1.87 25.35 -9.98
CA GLN A 512 2.09 23.91 -10.08
C GLN A 512 1.73 23.41 -11.48
N GLN A 513 0.59 23.83 -12.03
CA GLN A 513 0.18 23.53 -13.40
C GLN A 513 1.21 24.04 -14.41
N LYS A 514 1.72 25.26 -14.24
CA LYS A 514 2.75 25.84 -15.10
C LYS A 514 4.07 25.08 -15.04
N LEU A 515 4.55 24.72 -13.84
CA LEU A 515 5.80 23.95 -13.68
C LEU A 515 5.67 22.54 -14.27
N ILE A 516 4.53 21.88 -14.04
CA ILE A 516 4.21 20.57 -14.61
C ILE A 516 4.14 20.66 -16.14
N SER A 517 3.43 21.65 -16.68
CA SER A 517 3.33 21.85 -18.13
C SER A 517 4.68 22.17 -18.78
N ALA A 518 5.55 22.97 -18.12
CA ALA A 518 6.89 23.30 -18.61
C ALA A 518 7.85 22.11 -18.57
N THR A 519 7.85 21.34 -17.47
CA THR A 519 8.68 20.13 -17.36
C THR A 519 8.18 19.02 -18.29
N LEU A 520 6.87 18.90 -18.49
CA LEU A 520 6.28 18.00 -19.48
C LEU A 520 6.70 18.42 -20.89
N ALA A 521 6.63 19.72 -21.23
CA ALA A 521 7.06 20.25 -22.52
C ALA A 521 8.54 19.93 -22.81
N GLU A 522 9.43 20.17 -21.85
CA GLU A 522 10.87 19.91 -21.99
C GLU A 522 11.15 18.40 -22.20
N ARG A 523 10.47 17.52 -21.46
CA ARG A 523 10.60 16.06 -21.59
C ARG A 523 10.05 15.53 -22.92
N LEU A 524 9.05 16.20 -23.47
CA LEU A 524 8.46 15.87 -24.77
C LEU A 524 9.35 16.38 -25.91
N GLU A 525 9.94 17.57 -25.77
CA GLU A 525 10.90 18.13 -26.73
C GLU A 525 12.15 17.25 -26.84
N GLN A 526 12.66 16.75 -25.70
CA GLN A 526 13.74 15.75 -25.67
C GLN A 526 13.39 14.44 -26.40
N LYS A 527 12.10 14.14 -26.57
CA LYS A 527 11.59 12.97 -27.30
C LYS A 527 11.11 13.32 -28.73
N GLY A 528 11.31 14.55 -29.19
CA GLY A 528 10.96 15.01 -30.55
C GLY A 528 9.52 15.50 -30.72
N TYR A 529 8.86 15.94 -29.65
CA TYR A 529 7.48 16.43 -29.66
C TYR A 529 7.39 17.82 -29.03
N ARG A 530 6.59 18.73 -29.60
CA ARG A 530 6.34 20.08 -29.08
C ARG A 530 4.99 20.11 -28.39
N TYR A 531 4.98 20.59 -27.15
CA TYR A 531 3.77 20.74 -26.33
C TYR A 531 3.41 22.21 -26.22
N ASP A 532 2.18 22.57 -26.60
CA ASP A 532 1.64 23.93 -26.39
C ASP A 532 0.83 23.96 -25.08
N PRO A 533 1.34 24.64 -24.02
CA PRO A 533 0.68 24.65 -22.72
C PRO A 533 -0.65 25.43 -22.70
N ALA A 534 -0.94 26.26 -23.70
CA ALA A 534 -2.20 27.02 -23.76
C ALA A 534 -3.36 26.19 -24.35
N THR A 535 -3.04 25.22 -25.21
CA THR A 535 -4.02 24.38 -25.91
C THR A 535 -3.95 22.91 -25.52
N ALA A 536 -2.94 22.53 -24.72
CA ALA A 536 -2.61 21.16 -24.32
C ALA A 536 -2.40 20.19 -25.50
N VAL A 537 -2.13 20.72 -26.71
CA VAL A 537 -1.90 19.94 -27.93
C VAL A 537 -0.42 19.54 -28.03
N MET A 538 -0.17 18.26 -28.31
CA MET A 538 1.15 17.75 -28.68
C MET A 538 1.26 17.61 -30.19
N SER A 539 2.31 18.19 -30.76
CA SER A 539 2.66 18.06 -32.18
C SER A 539 4.05 17.44 -32.30
N LYS A 540 4.32 16.68 -33.36
CA LYS A 540 5.65 16.11 -33.59
C LYS A 540 6.55 17.19 -34.18
N ILE A 541 7.78 17.33 -33.66
CA ILE A 541 8.77 18.23 -34.25
C ILE A 541 9.29 17.54 -35.51
N GLU A 542 8.76 17.93 -36.66
CA GLU A 542 9.31 17.53 -37.95
C GLU A 542 10.66 18.23 -38.15
N ALA A 543 11.70 17.44 -38.41
CA ALA A 543 13.08 17.90 -38.59
C ALA A 543 13.27 18.62 -39.93
#